data_AF-A0A0P5A9S5-F1
#
_entry.id   AF-A0A0P5A9S5-F1
#
_cell.length_a   1.000
_cell.length_b   1.000
_cell.length_c   1.000
_cell.angle_alpha   90.00
_cell.angle_beta   90.00
_cell.angle_gamma   90.00
#
_symmetry.space_group_name_H-M   'P 1'
#
loop_
_entity.id
_entity.type
_entity.pdbx_description
1 polymer ?
#
loop_
_entity_poly.entity_id
_entity_poly.type
_entity_poly.pdbx_seq_one_letter_code
_entity_poly.pdbx_strand_id
1 'polypeptide(L)'
;MDVTKSNFQTVLEALDDELENASFVSIDTEFTGLNSTEGRSNKLSSLDTPSERYKKVLNSSPQFIIIQFGLSIFRFDNSISKYVNKTYNFYIFPNTSTLPGLPDTKFLSQASSLGFLASQGFDFNKLIKEGIPYLNLVNEEKLRVILEKKSQSLHLHSDASSSQLSEIPADQKRFLNNITSRVETFLQNEENEEKRNAVLELHCNTIQNELIFSHVKSRYPNLLFESSKKTCNGCTVIVKKTGIQKSKTEPSETDSYVAEMQKVEDNVGFSRIIRKITDSGKLVVGHNMLLDLCHILGKEKCSFSGIIKLINWTLEHEVNFVRRYLKIMMTSKVWLTRFFQDSSTLRSWLQLSHFVIFCKIRPLIGC
;
A
#
# COMPACT_ATOMS: atom_id res chain seq x y z
N MET A 1 -21.92 5.89 4.00
CA MET A 1 -21.56 4.54 4.45
C MET A 1 -20.16 4.60 5.01
N ASP A 2 -19.94 4.08 6.21
CA ASP A 2 -18.59 3.95 6.76
C ASP A 2 -17.91 2.73 6.13
N VAL A 3 -16.70 2.93 5.61
CA VAL A 3 -15.91 1.88 4.97
C VAL A 3 -14.66 1.62 5.82
N THR A 4 -14.52 0.39 6.26
CA THR A 4 -13.39 -0.13 7.05
C THR A 4 -12.81 -1.36 6.36
N LYS A 5 -11.76 -1.97 6.91
CA LYS A 5 -11.17 -3.22 6.39
C LYS A 5 -12.22 -4.32 6.11
N SER A 6 -13.27 -4.39 6.92
CA SER A 6 -14.28 -5.46 6.87
C SER A 6 -15.14 -5.43 5.62
N ASN A 7 -15.49 -4.24 5.12
CA ASN A 7 -16.39 -4.05 3.97
C ASN A 7 -15.69 -3.40 2.76
N PHE A 8 -14.40 -3.12 2.86
CA PHE A 8 -13.62 -2.45 1.83
C PHE A 8 -13.69 -3.16 0.47
N GLN A 9 -13.53 -4.49 0.44
CA GLN A 9 -13.50 -5.25 -0.79
C GLN A 9 -14.84 -5.19 -1.55
N THR A 10 -15.96 -5.31 -0.83
CA THR A 10 -17.30 -5.18 -1.40
C THR A 10 -17.55 -3.79 -1.99
N VAL A 11 -17.12 -2.73 -1.28
CA VAL A 11 -17.25 -1.36 -1.79
C VAL A 11 -16.36 -1.16 -3.02
N LEU A 12 -15.15 -1.71 -3.01
CA LEU A 12 -14.20 -1.57 -4.10
C LEU A 12 -14.68 -2.21 -5.41
N GLU A 13 -15.36 -3.35 -5.32
CA GLU A 13 -15.99 -4.04 -6.46
C GLU A 13 -17.19 -3.25 -7.00
N ALA A 14 -18.04 -2.73 -6.12
CA ALA A 14 -19.19 -1.92 -6.53
C ALA A 14 -18.79 -0.55 -7.12
N LEU A 15 -17.59 -0.06 -6.80
CA LEU A 15 -17.17 1.29 -7.16
C LEU A 15 -17.00 1.50 -8.67
N ASP A 16 -16.66 0.46 -9.43
CA ASP A 16 -16.46 0.58 -10.89
C ASP A 16 -17.76 1.00 -11.59
N ASP A 17 -18.84 0.27 -11.34
CA ASP A 17 -20.16 0.57 -11.89
C ASP A 17 -20.66 1.96 -11.44
N GLU A 18 -20.38 2.33 -10.19
CA GLU A 18 -20.79 3.62 -9.63
C GLU A 18 -20.06 4.79 -10.29
N LEU A 19 -18.75 4.67 -10.50
CA LEU A 19 -17.94 5.67 -11.17
C LEU A 19 -18.30 5.75 -12.65
N GLU A 20 -18.51 4.63 -13.33
CA GLU A 20 -18.92 4.61 -14.74
C GLU A 20 -20.20 5.41 -14.96
N ASN A 21 -21.20 5.22 -14.09
CA ASN A 21 -22.49 5.91 -14.13
C ASN A 21 -22.47 7.31 -13.50
N ALA A 22 -21.36 7.73 -12.89
CA ALA A 22 -21.26 9.04 -12.25
C ALA A 22 -21.22 10.18 -13.26
N SER A 23 -21.85 11.29 -12.92
CA SER A 23 -21.65 12.59 -13.57
C SER A 23 -20.39 13.29 -13.07
N PHE A 24 -20.17 13.29 -11.76
CA PHE A 24 -18.98 13.82 -11.08
C PHE A 24 -18.84 13.20 -9.69
N VAL A 25 -17.68 13.40 -9.06
CA VAL A 25 -17.43 13.01 -7.67
C VAL A 25 -17.04 14.23 -6.85
N SER A 26 -17.33 14.21 -5.54
CA SER A 26 -16.76 15.16 -4.59
C SER A 26 -15.92 14.46 -3.54
N ILE A 27 -14.84 15.09 -3.12
CA ILE A 27 -13.93 14.59 -2.11
C ILE A 27 -13.73 15.60 -0.99
N ASP A 28 -13.51 15.08 0.21
CA ASP A 28 -13.15 15.84 1.41
C ASP A 28 -12.34 14.93 2.34
N THR A 29 -11.40 15.47 3.12
CA THR A 29 -10.55 14.63 3.97
C THR A 29 -10.34 15.18 5.36
N GLU A 30 -10.20 14.26 6.33
CA GLU A 30 -9.91 14.59 7.72
C GLU A 30 -8.47 14.23 8.06
N PHE A 31 -7.79 15.13 8.78
CA PHE A 31 -6.36 15.04 9.07
C PHE A 31 -6.06 14.94 10.57
N THR A 32 -4.93 14.32 10.92
CA THR A 32 -4.42 14.35 12.30
C THR A 32 -3.93 15.73 12.74
N GLY A 33 -3.75 16.66 11.81
CA GLY A 33 -3.38 18.04 12.07
C GLY A 33 -3.29 18.85 10.78
N LEU A 34 -3.22 20.18 10.91
CA LEU A 34 -3.25 21.11 9.77
C LEU A 34 -1.92 21.84 9.59
N ASN A 35 -1.28 22.23 10.70
CA ASN A 35 -0.10 23.08 10.69
C ASN A 35 1.03 22.46 11.50
N SER A 36 2.22 22.35 10.91
CA SER A 36 3.43 22.10 11.68
C SER A 36 3.94 23.45 12.19
N THR A 37 4.08 23.58 13.51
CA THR A 37 4.64 24.79 14.15
C THR A 37 6.16 24.81 14.12
N GLU A 38 6.80 23.82 13.52
CA GLU A 38 8.26 23.74 13.41
C GLU A 38 8.77 24.72 12.34
N GLY A 39 9.33 25.84 12.82
CA GLY A 39 9.99 26.87 12.01
C GLY A 39 9.07 28.04 11.63
N ARG A 40 9.49 29.27 11.98
CA ARG A 40 8.79 30.53 11.58
C ARG A 40 8.57 30.64 10.07
N SER A 41 9.42 30.00 9.27
CA SER A 41 9.37 30.01 7.80
C SER A 41 8.19 29.22 7.21
N ASN A 42 7.63 28.24 7.92
CA ASN A 42 6.52 27.41 7.43
C ASN A 42 5.14 27.92 7.87
N LYS A 43 5.08 28.99 8.68
CA LYS A 43 3.81 29.59 9.10
C LYS A 43 3.15 30.28 7.90
N LEU A 44 1.90 29.91 7.64
CA LEU A 44 1.08 30.58 6.65
C LEU A 44 0.85 32.04 7.05
N SER A 45 1.20 32.95 6.13
CA SER A 45 0.96 34.39 6.26
C SER A 45 -0.18 34.80 5.32
N SER A 46 -0.93 35.84 5.66
CA SER A 46 -1.87 36.46 4.73
C SER A 46 -1.18 37.12 3.54
N LEU A 47 0.11 37.49 3.70
CA LEU A 47 0.94 38.13 2.69
C LEU A 47 1.65 37.15 1.75
N ASP A 48 1.50 35.84 1.99
CA ASP A 48 2.13 34.83 1.13
C ASP A 48 1.59 34.91 -0.29
N THR A 49 2.50 34.96 -1.26
CA THR A 49 2.17 34.70 -2.66
C THR A 49 1.60 33.28 -2.80
N PRO A 50 0.83 32.99 -3.88
CA PRO A 50 0.31 31.65 -4.12
C PRO A 50 1.40 30.56 -4.12
N SER A 51 2.58 30.87 -4.69
CA SER A 51 3.73 29.94 -4.73
C SER A 51 4.30 29.67 -3.34
N GLU A 52 4.47 30.71 -2.51
CA GLU A 52 4.95 30.56 -1.14
C GLU A 52 3.96 29.77 -0.29
N ARG A 53 2.66 30.08 -0.39
CA ARG A 53 1.60 29.35 0.30
C ARG A 53 1.62 27.87 -0.07
N TYR A 54 1.73 27.55 -1.36
CA TYR A 54 1.85 26.17 -1.82
C TYR A 54 3.07 25.46 -1.21
N LYS A 55 4.26 26.08 -1.29
CA LYS A 55 5.49 25.50 -0.71
C LYS A 55 5.36 25.24 0.78
N LYS A 56 4.77 26.16 1.54
CA LYS A 56 4.56 26.01 2.98
C LYS A 56 3.61 24.83 3.29
N VAL A 57 2.48 24.72 2.59
CA VAL A 57 1.53 23.60 2.75
C VAL A 57 2.18 22.27 2.34
N LEU A 58 2.93 22.24 1.24
CA LEU A 58 3.63 21.05 0.78
C LEU A 58 4.71 20.58 1.78
N ASN A 59 5.37 21.52 2.46
CA ASN A 59 6.40 21.20 3.45
C ASN A 59 5.81 20.74 4.79
N SER A 60 4.63 21.25 5.19
CA SER A 60 3.99 20.88 6.45
C SER A 60 3.13 19.61 6.35
N SER A 61 2.48 19.38 5.22
CA SER A 61 1.52 18.27 5.03
C SER A 61 2.09 16.86 5.26
N PRO A 62 3.33 16.48 4.88
CA PRO A 62 3.77 15.08 5.00
C PRO A 62 3.90 14.57 6.44
N GLN A 63 3.91 15.47 7.43
CA GLN A 63 4.01 15.13 8.85
C GLN A 63 2.67 14.65 9.43
N PHE A 64 1.55 15.06 8.85
CA PHE A 64 0.20 14.64 9.25
C PHE A 64 -0.37 13.65 8.25
N ILE A 65 -1.33 12.84 8.68
CA ILE A 65 -1.97 11.86 7.83
C ILE A 65 -3.45 12.18 7.65
N ILE A 66 -3.96 11.94 6.45
CA ILE A 66 -5.39 11.70 6.24
C ILE A 66 -5.77 10.44 7.04
N ILE A 67 -6.84 10.54 7.82
CA ILE A 67 -7.42 9.46 8.64
C ILE A 67 -8.84 9.10 8.20
N GLN A 68 -9.53 10.01 7.51
CA GLN A 68 -10.79 9.70 6.85
C GLN A 68 -10.84 10.38 5.49
N PHE A 69 -11.32 9.65 4.49
CA PHE A 69 -11.54 10.16 3.14
C PHE A 69 -13.03 10.07 2.83
N GLY A 70 -13.66 11.22 2.66
CA GLY A 70 -15.03 11.35 2.17
C GLY A 70 -15.07 11.32 0.65
N LEU A 71 -15.89 10.44 0.09
CA LEU A 71 -16.17 10.37 -1.35
C LEU A 71 -17.68 10.41 -1.55
N SER A 72 -18.19 11.37 -2.32
CA SER A 72 -19.57 11.36 -2.79
C SER A 72 -19.61 11.25 -4.31
N ILE A 73 -20.37 10.28 -4.82
CA ILE A 73 -20.51 10.01 -6.25
C ILE A 73 -21.89 10.49 -6.67
N PHE A 74 -21.95 11.44 -7.59
CA PHE A 74 -23.19 12.05 -8.05
C PHE A 74 -23.59 11.53 -9.42
N ARG A 75 -24.83 11.07 -9.55
CA ARG A 75 -25.44 10.65 -10.81
C ARG A 75 -26.71 11.47 -11.04
N PHE A 76 -26.90 12.00 -12.24
CA PHE A 76 -28.17 12.61 -12.60
C PHE A 76 -29.19 11.52 -12.95
N ASP A 77 -30.31 11.47 -12.22
CA ASP A 77 -31.40 10.57 -12.50
C ASP A 77 -32.46 11.28 -13.36
N ASN A 78 -32.53 10.89 -14.63
CA ASN A 78 -33.45 11.48 -15.60
C ASN A 78 -34.93 11.26 -15.25
N SER A 79 -35.26 10.17 -14.55
CA SER A 79 -36.65 9.84 -14.23
C SER A 79 -37.28 10.84 -13.25
N ILE A 80 -36.47 11.32 -12.30
CA ILE A 80 -36.86 12.29 -11.28
C ILE A 80 -36.26 13.69 -11.52
N SER A 81 -35.48 13.86 -12.60
CA SER A 81 -34.78 15.09 -12.96
C SER A 81 -33.96 15.70 -11.81
N LYS A 82 -33.29 14.85 -11.03
CA LYS A 82 -32.49 15.24 -9.85
C LYS A 82 -31.18 14.49 -9.78
N TYR A 83 -30.18 15.11 -9.16
CA TYR A 83 -28.98 14.38 -8.76
C TYR A 83 -29.27 13.48 -7.56
N VAL A 84 -28.82 12.23 -7.66
CA VAL A 84 -28.73 11.29 -6.55
C VAL A 84 -27.26 11.04 -6.24
N ASN A 85 -26.95 10.79 -4.97
CA ASN A 85 -25.58 10.54 -4.55
C ASN A 85 -25.45 9.30 -3.68
N LYS A 86 -24.27 8.67 -3.76
CA LYS A 86 -23.78 7.70 -2.78
C LYS A 86 -22.54 8.27 -2.13
N THR A 87 -22.49 8.20 -0.80
CA THR A 87 -21.41 8.80 -0.01
C THR A 87 -20.73 7.75 0.86
N TYR A 88 -19.41 7.75 0.83
CA TYR A 88 -18.52 6.84 1.53
C TYR A 88 -17.56 7.61 2.43
N ASN A 89 -17.39 7.11 3.66
CA ASN A 89 -16.39 7.60 4.62
C ASN A 89 -15.38 6.48 4.81
N PHE A 90 -14.26 6.54 4.09
CA PHE A 90 -13.19 5.57 4.22
C PHE A 90 -12.33 5.89 5.42
N TYR A 91 -12.30 5.02 6.41
CA TYR A 91 -11.34 5.09 7.52
C TYR A 91 -10.02 4.52 7.03
N ILE A 92 -8.97 5.34 6.99
CA ILE A 92 -7.67 4.93 6.43
C ILE A 92 -6.58 5.09 7.48
N PHE A 93 -5.77 4.04 7.65
CA PHE A 93 -4.73 4.04 8.69
C PHE A 93 -3.49 3.32 8.19
N PRO A 94 -2.29 3.92 8.34
CA PRO A 94 -1.06 3.26 7.90
C PRO A 94 -0.78 2.05 8.78
N ASN A 95 -0.74 0.85 8.19
CA ASN A 95 -0.35 -0.37 8.88
C ASN A 95 0.81 -1.04 8.14
N THR A 96 1.99 -0.43 8.21
CA THR A 96 3.20 -0.94 7.53
C THR A 96 4.01 -1.91 8.38
N SER A 97 3.74 -2.02 9.69
CA SER A 97 4.51 -2.84 10.63
C SER A 97 4.41 -4.35 10.36
N THR A 98 3.33 -4.80 9.71
CA THR A 98 3.13 -6.20 9.33
C THR A 98 3.79 -6.57 7.99
N LEU A 99 4.36 -5.59 7.27
CA LEU A 99 4.90 -5.79 5.93
C LEU A 99 6.44 -5.91 5.94
N PRO A 100 7.01 -6.95 5.31
CA PRO A 100 8.47 -7.13 5.29
C PRO A 100 9.19 -6.00 4.55
N GLY A 101 10.27 -5.50 5.12
CA GLY A 101 11.16 -4.54 4.45
C GLY A 101 10.65 -3.09 4.37
N LEU A 102 9.50 -2.79 4.97
CA LEU A 102 9.02 -1.42 5.12
C LEU A 102 9.25 -0.89 6.54
N PRO A 103 9.59 0.40 6.70
CA PRO A 103 9.68 1.01 8.01
C PRO A 103 8.29 1.19 8.65
N ASP A 104 8.24 1.15 9.97
CA ASP A 104 7.05 1.50 10.73
C ASP A 104 6.72 3.00 10.55
N THR A 105 5.47 3.29 10.20
CA THR A 105 5.05 4.63 9.80
C THR A 105 4.83 5.50 11.04
N LYS A 106 5.54 6.63 11.12
CA LYS A 106 5.36 7.64 12.16
C LYS A 106 4.67 8.87 11.59
N PHE A 107 3.75 9.44 12.35
CA PHE A 107 3.03 10.66 11.99
C PHE A 107 2.83 11.55 13.21
N LEU A 108 2.64 12.85 12.98
CA LEU A 108 2.30 13.82 14.00
C LEU A 108 0.78 13.93 14.17
N SER A 109 0.38 14.36 15.37
CA SER A 109 -1.00 14.70 15.68
C SER A 109 -1.06 16.05 16.38
N GLN A 110 -2.01 16.88 15.95
CA GLN A 110 -2.29 18.17 16.54
C GLN A 110 -3.45 18.03 17.52
N ALA A 111 -3.21 18.32 18.80
CA ALA A 111 -4.19 18.13 19.87
C ALA A 111 -5.53 18.83 19.59
N SER A 112 -5.51 20.06 19.04
CA SER A 112 -6.73 20.79 18.70
C SER A 112 -7.53 20.13 17.57
N SER A 113 -6.85 19.54 16.58
CA SER A 113 -7.50 18.84 15.46
C SER A 113 -8.14 17.55 15.93
N LEU A 114 -7.43 16.76 16.75
CA LEU A 114 -8.01 15.56 17.36
C LEU A 114 -9.18 15.89 18.29
N GLY A 115 -9.06 16.95 19.09
CA GLY A 115 -10.14 17.42 19.97
C GLY A 115 -11.38 17.87 19.20
N PHE A 116 -11.19 18.58 18.07
CA PHE A 116 -12.29 18.94 17.17
C PHE A 116 -12.98 17.71 16.60
N LEU A 117 -12.23 16.76 16.03
CA LEU A 117 -12.77 15.52 15.48
C LEU A 117 -13.53 14.70 16.55
N ALA A 118 -12.97 14.60 17.76
CA ALA A 118 -13.63 13.95 18.89
C ALA A 118 -14.97 14.62 19.22
N SER A 119 -15.03 15.95 19.21
CA SER A 119 -16.26 16.72 19.47
C SER A 119 -17.35 16.50 18.40
N GLN A 120 -16.95 16.14 17.18
CA GLN A 120 -17.86 15.81 16.08
C GLN A 120 -18.22 14.32 16.04
N GLY A 121 -17.81 13.53 17.04
CA GLY A 121 -18.13 12.10 17.13
C GLY A 121 -17.23 11.20 16.28
N PHE A 122 -16.03 11.65 15.90
CA PHE A 122 -15.07 10.82 15.18
C PHE A 122 -14.62 9.62 16.03
N ASP A 123 -14.75 8.41 15.49
CA ASP A 123 -14.36 7.18 16.18
C ASP A 123 -12.89 6.80 15.88
N PHE A 124 -12.00 7.21 16.78
CA PHE A 124 -10.58 6.86 16.72
C PHE A 124 -10.29 5.37 16.95
N ASN A 125 -11.16 4.65 17.67
CA ASN A 125 -10.99 3.23 17.87
C ASN A 125 -11.26 2.46 16.57
N LYS A 126 -12.34 2.83 15.87
CA LYS A 126 -12.66 2.32 14.53
C LYS A 126 -11.52 2.60 13.55
N LEU A 127 -10.98 3.82 13.56
CA LEU A 127 -9.82 4.19 12.74
C LEU A 127 -8.62 3.26 12.97
N ILE A 128 -8.18 3.07 14.22
CA ILE A 128 -6.93 2.34 14.51
C ILE A 128 -7.12 0.84 14.31
N LYS A 129 -8.26 0.27 14.76
CA LYS A 129 -8.52 -1.16 14.69
C LYS A 129 -8.87 -1.61 13.27
N GLU A 130 -9.73 -0.85 12.60
CA GLU A 130 -10.35 -1.26 11.34
C GLU A 130 -9.97 -0.37 10.15
N GLY A 131 -9.11 0.63 10.33
CA GLY A 131 -8.68 1.50 9.24
C GLY A 131 -8.02 0.73 8.11
N ILE A 132 -8.44 1.03 6.89
CA ILE A 132 -7.97 0.42 5.64
C ILE A 132 -6.48 0.77 5.46
N PRO A 133 -5.60 -0.22 5.21
CA PRO A 133 -4.20 0.05 4.94
C PRO A 133 -4.07 0.78 3.61
N TYR A 134 -2.94 1.46 3.43
CA TYR A 134 -2.59 2.02 2.13
C TYR A 134 -1.09 1.96 1.95
N LEU A 135 -0.67 1.72 0.72
CA LEU A 135 0.71 1.83 0.29
C LEU A 135 0.85 2.91 -0.74
N ASN A 136 1.90 3.70 -0.61
CA ASN A 136 2.32 4.54 -1.71
C ASN A 136 3.04 3.70 -2.76
N LEU A 137 3.12 4.26 -3.95
CA LEU A 137 3.69 3.58 -5.11
C LEU A 137 5.17 3.19 -4.92
N VAL A 138 5.95 3.99 -4.15
CA VAL A 138 7.33 3.63 -3.78
C VAL A 138 7.36 2.33 -2.98
N ASN A 139 6.53 2.24 -1.96
CA ASN A 139 6.53 1.15 -1.00
C ASN A 139 5.92 -0.10 -1.62
N GLU A 140 4.89 0.05 -2.46
CA GLU A 140 4.34 -1.03 -3.27
C GLU A 140 5.39 -1.60 -4.23
N GLU A 141 6.07 -0.76 -4.99
CA GLU A 141 7.14 -1.19 -5.92
C GLU A 141 8.26 -1.91 -5.17
N LYS A 142 8.71 -1.36 -4.03
CA LYS A 142 9.70 -2.00 -3.17
C LYS A 142 9.25 -3.38 -2.71
N LEU A 143 8.00 -3.54 -2.30
CA LEU A 143 7.46 -4.83 -1.87
C LEU A 143 7.40 -5.82 -3.02
N ARG A 144 6.94 -5.41 -4.20
CA ARG A 144 6.92 -6.27 -5.40
C ARG A 144 8.32 -6.76 -5.75
N VAL A 145 9.31 -5.87 -5.79
CA VAL A 145 10.72 -6.24 -6.04
C VAL A 145 11.28 -7.18 -4.96
N ILE A 146 10.94 -6.98 -3.69
CA ILE A 146 11.37 -7.88 -2.59
C ILE A 146 10.78 -9.28 -2.81
N LEU A 147 9.50 -9.38 -3.16
CA LEU A 147 8.83 -10.66 -3.42
C LEU A 147 9.39 -11.37 -4.65
N GLU A 148 9.64 -10.63 -5.73
CA GLU A 148 10.26 -11.17 -6.95
C GLU A 148 11.65 -11.73 -6.65
N LYS A 149 12.51 -10.98 -5.94
CA LYS A 149 13.84 -11.46 -5.55
C LYS A 149 13.77 -12.71 -4.69
N LYS A 150 12.82 -12.78 -3.77
CA LYS A 150 12.60 -13.96 -2.93
C LYS A 150 12.19 -15.18 -3.76
N SER A 151 11.32 -15.00 -4.76
CA SER A 151 10.95 -16.08 -5.68
C SER A 151 12.14 -16.54 -6.55
N GLN A 152 12.95 -15.60 -7.05
CA GLN A 152 14.12 -15.90 -7.89
C GLN A 152 15.25 -16.59 -7.11
N SER A 153 15.51 -16.17 -5.88
CA SER A 153 16.51 -16.82 -5.02
C SER A 153 16.12 -18.26 -4.68
N LEU A 154 14.83 -18.56 -4.62
CA LEU A 154 14.33 -19.92 -4.41
C LEU A 154 14.49 -20.80 -5.67
N HIS A 155 14.22 -20.25 -6.87
CA HIS A 155 14.44 -20.97 -8.14
C HIS A 155 15.93 -21.24 -8.45
N LEU A 156 16.83 -20.31 -8.09
CA LEU A 156 18.27 -20.56 -8.22
C LEU A 156 18.76 -21.72 -7.34
N HIS A 157 18.06 -22.03 -6.25
CA HIS A 157 18.36 -23.21 -5.42
C HIS A 157 17.71 -24.50 -5.92
N SER A 158 16.74 -24.48 -6.86
CA SER A 158 16.22 -25.70 -7.50
C SER A 158 17.08 -26.14 -8.69
N ASP A 159 17.67 -25.19 -9.42
CA ASP A 159 18.43 -25.48 -10.65
C ASP A 159 19.95 -25.49 -10.44
N ALA A 160 20.47 -25.00 -9.31
CA ALA A 160 21.88 -25.11 -8.95
C ALA A 160 22.22 -26.44 -8.26
N SER A 161 21.78 -27.56 -8.83
CA SER A 161 22.27 -28.90 -8.46
C SER A 161 23.55 -29.29 -9.21
N SER A 162 24.46 -28.36 -9.52
CA SER A 162 25.75 -28.76 -10.14
C SER A 162 26.98 -27.86 -9.99
N SER A 163 27.01 -26.77 -9.21
CA SER A 163 28.28 -26.02 -9.11
C SER A 163 28.49 -25.28 -7.80
N GLN A 164 29.44 -25.81 -7.03
CA GLN A 164 30.04 -25.36 -5.76
C GLN A 164 29.38 -25.89 -4.47
N LEU A 165 29.60 -27.18 -4.19
CA LEU A 165 29.65 -27.65 -2.80
C LEU A 165 30.80 -26.92 -2.09
N SER A 166 30.51 -26.20 -1.01
CA SER A 166 31.54 -25.68 -0.11
C SER A 166 32.34 -26.83 0.49
N GLU A 167 33.67 -26.72 0.56
CA GLU A 167 34.50 -27.75 1.18
C GLU A 167 34.05 -28.01 2.62
N ILE A 168 33.73 -29.27 2.93
CA ILE A 168 33.29 -29.67 4.27
C ILE A 168 34.46 -29.47 5.26
N PRO A 169 34.30 -28.63 6.30
CA PRO A 169 35.29 -28.48 7.36
C PRO A 169 35.64 -29.83 7.99
N ALA A 170 36.93 -30.08 8.22
CA ALA A 170 37.42 -31.40 8.66
C ALA A 170 36.79 -31.88 9.98
N ASP A 171 36.47 -30.95 10.86
CA ASP A 171 35.80 -31.16 12.15
C ASP A 171 34.32 -31.57 12.00
N GLN A 172 33.65 -31.14 10.92
CA GLN A 172 32.23 -31.43 10.67
C GLN A 172 31.99 -32.69 9.81
N LYS A 173 33.03 -33.29 9.21
CA LYS A 173 32.91 -34.54 8.43
C LYS A 173 32.32 -35.68 9.26
N ARG A 174 32.74 -35.82 10.52
CA ARG A 174 32.23 -36.86 11.43
C ARG A 174 30.73 -36.67 11.72
N PHE A 175 30.29 -35.43 11.87
CA PHE A 175 28.90 -35.08 12.08
C PHE A 175 28.06 -35.44 10.84
N LEU A 176 28.47 -35.01 9.65
CA LEU A 176 27.76 -35.32 8.41
C LEU A 176 27.67 -36.82 8.13
N ASN A 177 28.74 -37.59 8.39
CA ASN A 177 28.71 -39.04 8.24
C ASN A 177 27.72 -39.71 9.21
N ASN A 178 27.63 -39.21 10.46
CA ASN A 178 26.64 -39.67 11.42
C ASN A 178 25.21 -39.38 10.94
N ILE A 179 24.94 -38.15 10.49
CA ILE A 179 23.62 -37.78 9.95
C ILE A 179 23.26 -38.63 8.73
N THR A 180 24.19 -38.80 7.80
CA THR A 180 24.01 -39.63 6.59
C THR A 180 23.67 -41.07 6.98
N SER A 181 24.41 -41.66 7.92
CA SER A 181 24.15 -43.01 8.42
C SER A 181 22.77 -43.12 9.07
N ARG A 182 22.35 -42.11 9.86
CA ARG A 182 21.01 -42.07 10.47
C ARG A 182 19.91 -41.98 9.42
N VAL A 183 20.13 -41.23 8.34
CA VAL A 183 19.20 -41.11 7.21
C VAL A 183 19.13 -42.42 6.42
N GLU A 184 20.26 -43.11 6.21
CA GLU A 184 20.30 -44.42 5.54
C GLU A 184 19.61 -45.51 6.35
N THR A 185 19.88 -45.61 7.65
CA THR A 185 19.16 -46.51 8.57
C THR A 185 17.67 -46.19 8.59
N PHE A 186 17.32 -44.90 8.57
CA PHE A 186 15.93 -44.48 8.51
C PHE A 186 15.26 -44.96 7.21
N LEU A 187 15.93 -44.85 6.06
CA LEU A 187 15.43 -45.36 4.77
C LEU A 187 15.20 -46.87 4.80
N GLN A 188 16.14 -47.66 5.31
CA GLN A 188 16.08 -49.14 5.32
C GLN A 188 14.96 -49.74 6.20
N ASN A 189 14.39 -48.98 7.14
CA ASN A 189 13.35 -49.45 8.07
C ASN A 189 11.93 -49.52 7.44
N GLU A 190 11.75 -50.15 6.28
CA GLU A 190 10.47 -50.19 5.53
C GLU A 190 9.44 -51.24 6.02
N GLU A 191 9.81 -52.17 6.90
CA GLU A 191 9.01 -53.39 7.14
C GLU A 191 7.79 -53.25 8.10
N ASN A 192 7.48 -52.07 8.67
CA ASN A 192 6.33 -51.89 9.56
C ASN A 192 5.49 -50.64 9.23
N GLU A 193 4.17 -50.79 9.07
CA GLU A 193 3.23 -49.71 8.73
C GLU A 193 3.26 -48.53 9.73
N GLU A 194 3.43 -48.78 11.04
CA GLU A 194 3.58 -47.73 12.06
C GLU A 194 4.87 -46.92 11.92
N LYS A 195 5.93 -47.52 11.35
CA LYS A 195 7.23 -46.86 11.14
C LYS A 195 7.33 -46.13 9.81
N ARG A 196 6.32 -46.27 8.94
CA ARG A 196 6.23 -45.57 7.65
C ARG A 196 6.01 -44.06 7.83
N ASN A 197 5.40 -43.67 8.95
CA ASN A 197 5.18 -42.29 9.39
C ASN A 197 6.23 -41.81 10.41
N ALA A 198 7.32 -42.54 10.62
CA ALA A 198 8.36 -42.14 11.56
C ALA A 198 9.01 -40.82 11.12
N VAL A 199 9.27 -39.95 12.09
CA VAL A 199 9.96 -38.67 11.89
C VAL A 199 11.35 -38.78 12.50
N LEU A 200 12.39 -38.42 11.73
CA LEU A 200 13.76 -38.35 12.25
C LEU A 200 14.06 -36.92 12.69
N GLU A 201 14.25 -36.72 13.99
CA GLU A 201 14.71 -35.45 14.55
C GLU A 201 16.24 -35.40 14.64
N LEU A 202 16.81 -34.35 14.06
CA LEU A 202 18.24 -34.04 14.05
C LEU A 202 18.47 -32.70 14.73
N HIS A 203 19.06 -32.71 15.92
CA HIS A 203 19.45 -31.48 16.59
C HIS A 203 20.79 -30.99 16.05
N CYS A 204 20.84 -29.71 15.66
CA CYS A 204 22.00 -29.11 15.03
C CYS A 204 22.10 -27.61 15.36
N ASN A 205 23.30 -27.05 15.25
CA ASN A 205 23.50 -25.61 15.29
C ASN A 205 23.20 -24.96 13.91
N THR A 206 23.28 -23.64 13.81
CA THR A 206 22.98 -22.91 12.56
C THR A 206 23.88 -23.33 11.39
N ILE A 207 25.17 -23.54 11.65
CA ILE A 207 26.16 -23.95 10.63
C ILE A 207 25.89 -25.38 10.17
N GLN A 208 25.60 -26.28 11.10
CA GLN A 208 25.25 -27.67 10.82
C GLN A 208 23.92 -27.78 10.07
N ASN A 209 22.94 -26.92 10.36
CA ASN A 209 21.69 -26.84 9.61
C ASN A 209 21.98 -26.54 8.13
N GLU A 210 22.81 -25.53 7.85
CA GLU A 210 23.21 -25.19 6.48
C GLU A 210 23.94 -26.35 5.78
N LEU A 211 24.86 -27.02 6.48
CA LEU A 211 25.56 -28.20 5.95
C LEU A 211 24.61 -29.37 5.62
N ILE A 212 23.59 -29.62 6.44
CA ILE A 212 22.58 -30.65 6.20
C ILE A 212 21.78 -30.34 4.93
N PHE A 213 21.31 -29.10 4.77
CA PHE A 213 20.55 -28.69 3.58
C PHE A 213 21.41 -28.65 2.31
N SER A 214 22.70 -28.34 2.42
CA SER A 214 23.62 -28.33 1.29
C SER A 214 24.02 -29.75 0.84
N HIS A 215 24.40 -30.62 1.78
CA HIS A 215 25.03 -31.92 1.45
C HIS A 215 24.10 -33.12 1.55
N VAL A 216 23.20 -33.14 2.55
CA VAL A 216 22.35 -34.30 2.83
C VAL A 216 21.06 -34.24 2.02
N LYS A 217 20.40 -33.08 1.97
CA LYS A 217 19.17 -32.90 1.16
C LYS A 217 19.42 -33.19 -0.33
N SER A 218 20.55 -32.71 -0.86
CA SER A 218 20.96 -32.95 -2.27
C SER A 218 21.13 -34.45 -2.57
N ARG A 219 21.60 -35.24 -1.60
CA ARG A 219 21.85 -36.68 -1.75
C ARG A 219 20.59 -37.55 -1.65
N TYR A 220 19.51 -37.04 -1.05
CA TYR A 220 18.28 -37.79 -0.81
C TYR A 220 17.03 -37.00 -1.25
N PRO A 221 16.77 -36.89 -2.57
CA PRO A 221 15.63 -36.13 -3.10
C PRO A 221 14.26 -36.72 -2.72
N ASN A 222 14.23 -38.00 -2.33
CA ASN A 222 13.01 -38.72 -1.93
C ASN A 222 12.63 -38.48 -0.45
N LEU A 223 13.30 -37.57 0.24
CA LEU A 223 13.05 -37.21 1.65
C LEU A 223 12.73 -35.73 1.77
N LEU A 224 11.77 -35.40 2.63
CA LEU A 224 11.45 -34.02 2.99
C LEU A 224 12.27 -33.60 4.21
N PHE A 225 12.93 -32.44 4.12
CA PHE A 225 13.72 -31.84 5.19
C PHE A 225 13.08 -30.51 5.62
N GLU A 226 12.61 -30.44 6.87
CA GLU A 226 12.04 -29.23 7.47
C GLU A 226 12.94 -28.75 8.62
N SER A 227 13.23 -27.45 8.67
CA SER A 227 14.01 -26.85 9.77
C SER A 227 13.08 -26.07 10.70
N SER A 228 13.17 -26.34 12.01
CA SER A 228 12.45 -25.58 13.04
C SER A 228 13.44 -24.98 14.04
N LYS A 229 13.36 -23.67 14.27
CA LYS A 229 14.14 -22.96 15.28
C LYS A 229 13.38 -23.00 16.61
N LYS A 230 13.88 -23.77 17.58
CA LYS A 230 13.26 -23.90 18.92
C LYS A 230 13.80 -22.87 19.92
N THR A 231 15.07 -22.42 19.81
CA THR A 231 15.69 -21.42 20.70
C THR A 231 16.88 -20.70 20.01
N CYS A 232 17.41 -19.64 20.64
CA CYS A 232 18.47 -18.77 20.11
C CYS A 232 19.75 -19.49 19.64
N ASN A 233 20.03 -20.72 20.11
CA ASN A 233 21.24 -21.49 19.76
C ASN A 233 20.97 -22.93 19.24
N GLY A 234 19.72 -23.34 19.02
CA GLY A 234 19.38 -24.71 18.63
C GLY A 234 18.41 -24.79 17.46
N CYS A 235 18.82 -25.44 16.37
CA CYS A 235 17.98 -25.83 15.25
C CYS A 235 17.62 -27.32 15.36
N THR A 236 16.41 -27.69 14.98
CA THR A 236 16.02 -29.09 14.81
C THR A 236 15.59 -29.30 13.37
N VAL A 237 16.26 -30.21 12.67
CA VAL A 237 15.88 -30.65 11.33
C VAL A 237 15.05 -31.93 11.45
N ILE A 238 13.88 -31.90 10.83
CA ILE A 238 12.90 -32.97 10.79
C ILE A 238 12.99 -33.60 9.40
N VAL A 239 13.26 -34.91 9.33
CA VAL A 239 13.30 -35.67 8.08
C VAL A 239 12.10 -36.60 8.00
N LYS A 240 11.32 -36.50 6.93
CA LYS A 240 10.12 -37.33 6.67
C LYS A 240 10.31 -38.15 5.40
N LYS A 241 9.86 -39.41 5.40
CA LYS A 241 9.79 -40.23 4.18
C LYS A 241 8.66 -39.71 3.29
N THR A 242 8.95 -39.44 2.03
CA THR A 242 7.93 -39.06 1.06
C THR A 242 7.20 -40.33 0.61
N GLY A 243 6.24 -40.78 1.42
CA GLY A 243 5.25 -41.75 0.96
C GLY A 243 4.49 -41.16 -0.22
N ILE A 244 4.32 -41.93 -1.29
CA ILE A 244 3.53 -41.58 -2.48
C ILE A 244 2.07 -41.41 -2.04
N GLN A 245 1.76 -40.24 -1.51
CA GLN A 245 0.50 -39.53 -1.61
C GLN A 245 0.88 -38.06 -1.47
N LYS A 246 0.86 -37.34 -2.60
CA LYS A 246 0.64 -35.89 -2.64
C LYS A 246 -0.72 -35.62 -1.99
N SER A 247 -0.83 -35.78 -0.68
CA SER A 247 -2.02 -35.49 0.10
C SER A 247 -2.06 -33.98 0.31
N LYS A 248 -2.59 -33.25 -0.68
CA LYS A 248 -3.36 -31.98 -0.63
C LYS A 248 -3.10 -30.93 0.49
N THR A 249 -1.98 -30.93 1.18
CA THR A 249 -1.82 -30.17 2.42
C THR A 249 -0.42 -29.61 2.60
N GLU A 250 0.31 -29.38 1.51
CA GLU A 250 1.33 -28.34 1.49
C GLU A 250 1.04 -27.43 0.31
N PRO A 251 0.94 -26.10 0.51
CA PRO A 251 0.78 -25.17 -0.60
C PRO A 251 1.99 -25.35 -1.52
N SER A 252 1.74 -25.53 -2.82
CA SER A 252 2.82 -25.50 -3.80
C SER A 252 3.62 -24.20 -3.63
N GLU A 253 4.88 -24.18 -4.03
CA GLU A 253 5.70 -22.96 -3.97
C GLU A 253 5.03 -21.79 -4.70
N THR A 254 4.27 -22.10 -5.75
CA THR A 254 3.39 -21.19 -6.47
C THR A 254 2.26 -20.65 -5.57
N ASP A 255 1.60 -21.50 -4.78
CA ASP A 255 0.55 -21.10 -3.84
C ASP A 255 1.10 -20.17 -2.73
N SER A 256 2.32 -20.40 -2.26
CA SER A 256 2.97 -19.50 -1.28
C SER A 256 3.25 -18.12 -1.87
N TYR A 257 3.77 -18.05 -3.10
CA TYR A 257 4.03 -16.77 -3.78
C TYR A 257 2.72 -16.02 -4.09
N VAL A 258 1.70 -16.73 -4.57
CA VAL A 258 0.37 -16.16 -4.83
C VAL A 258 -0.24 -15.59 -3.55
N ALA A 259 -0.10 -16.29 -2.42
CA ALA A 259 -0.57 -15.80 -1.13
C ALA A 259 0.20 -14.54 -0.66
N GLU A 260 1.51 -14.45 -0.91
CA GLU A 260 2.29 -13.25 -0.59
C GLU A 260 1.94 -12.05 -1.50
N MET A 261 1.69 -12.30 -2.78
CA MET A 261 1.21 -11.28 -3.72
C MET A 261 -0.18 -10.77 -3.33
N GLN A 262 -1.09 -11.65 -2.94
CA GLN A 262 -2.42 -11.25 -2.47
C GLN A 262 -2.31 -10.37 -1.22
N LYS A 263 -1.41 -10.69 -0.28
CA LYS A 263 -1.15 -9.83 0.88
C LYS A 263 -0.68 -8.44 0.47
N VAL A 264 0.13 -8.30 -0.57
CA VAL A 264 0.52 -6.98 -1.09
C VAL A 264 -0.69 -6.24 -1.61
N GLU A 265 -1.52 -6.86 -2.45
CA GLU A 265 -2.75 -6.26 -2.99
C GLU A 265 -3.71 -5.79 -1.89
N ASP A 266 -3.87 -6.59 -0.84
CA ASP A 266 -4.70 -6.25 0.33
C ASP A 266 -4.14 -5.04 1.09
N ASN A 267 -2.81 -4.86 1.10
CA ASN A 267 -2.14 -3.75 1.76
C ASN A 267 -2.02 -2.49 0.90
N VAL A 268 -2.03 -2.60 -0.44
CA VAL A 268 -2.23 -1.44 -1.32
C VAL A 268 -3.52 -0.74 -0.94
N GLY A 269 -4.57 -1.53 -0.64
CA GLY A 269 -5.75 -1.10 0.07
C GLY A 269 -6.37 0.16 -0.53
N PHE A 270 -6.46 1.23 0.27
CA PHE A 270 -7.14 2.47 -0.12
C PHE A 270 -6.55 3.14 -1.37
N SER A 271 -5.26 2.94 -1.70
CA SER A 271 -4.66 3.48 -2.93
C SER A 271 -5.38 2.98 -4.20
N ARG A 272 -6.04 1.82 -4.15
CA ARG A 272 -6.89 1.30 -5.24
C ARG A 272 -8.10 2.19 -5.52
N ILE A 273 -8.66 2.84 -4.50
CA ILE A 273 -9.77 3.80 -4.65
C ILE A 273 -9.29 5.04 -5.42
N ILE A 274 -8.13 5.58 -5.06
CA ILE A 274 -7.54 6.75 -5.73
C ILE A 274 -7.25 6.45 -7.20
N ARG A 275 -6.75 5.24 -7.51
CA ARG A 275 -6.57 4.77 -8.90
C ARG A 275 -7.90 4.74 -9.66
N LYS A 276 -8.92 4.08 -9.13
CA LYS A 276 -10.25 4.01 -9.77
C LYS A 276 -10.85 5.40 -10.03
N ILE A 277 -10.76 6.33 -9.07
CA ILE A 277 -11.20 7.71 -9.25
C ILE A 277 -10.42 8.38 -10.38
N THR A 278 -9.10 8.22 -10.41
CA THR A 278 -8.22 8.79 -11.44
C THR A 278 -8.54 8.21 -12.83
N ASP A 279 -8.65 6.90 -12.94
CA ASP A 279 -8.87 6.16 -14.18
C ASP A 279 -10.27 6.43 -14.75
N SER A 280 -11.26 6.69 -13.89
CA SER A 280 -12.62 7.06 -14.33
C SER A 280 -12.67 8.34 -15.16
N GLY A 281 -11.66 9.22 -15.00
CA GLY A 281 -11.61 10.53 -15.64
C GLY A 281 -12.86 11.39 -15.40
N LYS A 282 -13.53 11.21 -14.26
CA LYS A 282 -14.68 12.01 -13.83
C LYS A 282 -14.21 13.33 -13.20
N LEU A 283 -15.08 14.34 -13.26
CA LEU A 283 -14.84 15.62 -12.57
C LEU A 283 -14.75 15.39 -11.07
N VAL A 284 -13.66 15.87 -10.45
CA VAL A 284 -13.46 15.84 -8.99
C VAL A 284 -13.70 17.23 -8.41
N VAL A 285 -14.64 17.33 -7.49
CA VAL A 285 -15.03 18.56 -6.80
C VAL A 285 -14.55 18.51 -5.36
N GLY A 286 -14.05 19.62 -4.85
CA GLY A 286 -13.70 19.76 -3.43
C GLY A 286 -13.91 21.19 -2.95
N HIS A 287 -13.91 21.40 -1.64
CA HIS A 287 -13.98 22.75 -1.08
C HIS A 287 -12.67 23.05 -0.35
N ASN A 288 -11.97 24.12 -0.77
CA ASN A 288 -10.67 24.50 -0.17
C ASN A 288 -9.61 23.38 -0.19
N MET A 289 -9.63 22.57 -1.26
CA MET A 289 -8.97 21.27 -1.32
C MET A 289 -7.43 21.27 -1.52
N LEU A 290 -6.75 22.40 -1.29
CA LEU A 290 -5.30 22.47 -1.51
C LEU A 290 -4.57 21.51 -0.59
N LEU A 291 -4.96 21.49 0.69
CA LEU A 291 -4.35 20.62 1.70
C LEU A 291 -4.64 19.15 1.38
N ASP A 292 -5.90 18.82 1.05
CA ASP A 292 -6.34 17.49 0.64
C ASP A 292 -5.47 16.96 -0.50
N LEU A 293 -5.27 17.76 -1.55
CA LEU A 293 -4.43 17.38 -2.68
C LEU A 293 -2.97 17.20 -2.31
N CYS A 294 -2.41 18.09 -1.48
CA CYS A 294 -1.06 17.95 -0.98
C CYS A 294 -0.87 16.64 -0.20
N HIS A 295 -1.87 16.21 0.58
CA HIS A 295 -1.80 14.92 1.29
C HIS A 295 -2.01 13.72 0.37
N ILE A 296 -2.98 13.76 -0.54
CA ILE A 296 -3.24 12.67 -1.51
C ILE A 296 -1.99 12.45 -2.37
N LEU A 297 -1.46 13.51 -2.97
CA LEU A 297 -0.30 13.43 -3.87
C LEU A 297 1.02 13.26 -3.11
N GLY A 298 1.15 13.89 -1.93
CA GLY A 298 2.36 13.86 -1.11
C GLY A 298 2.59 12.52 -0.43
N LYS A 299 1.53 11.74 -0.17
CA LYS A 299 1.64 10.34 0.29
C LYS A 299 2.11 9.41 -0.84
N GLU A 300 1.70 9.65 -2.09
CA GLU A 300 2.02 8.82 -3.28
C GLU A 300 3.39 9.08 -3.92
N LYS A 301 4.42 9.42 -3.11
CA LYS A 301 5.70 10.02 -3.55
C LYS A 301 6.54 9.34 -4.66
N CYS A 302 6.12 8.23 -5.28
CA CYS A 302 6.61 7.80 -6.61
C CYS A 302 5.55 7.09 -7.46
N SER A 303 4.56 7.77 -8.02
CA SER A 303 4.24 7.52 -9.45
C SER A 303 3.57 8.69 -10.16
N PHE A 304 3.32 9.80 -9.48
CA PHE A 304 3.12 11.05 -10.18
C PHE A 304 4.44 11.77 -10.48
N SER A 305 5.43 11.07 -11.06
CA SER A 305 6.51 11.77 -11.76
C SER A 305 5.91 12.68 -12.84
N GLY A 306 4.77 12.28 -13.42
CA GLY A 306 3.87 13.13 -14.19
C GLY A 306 3.35 14.32 -13.39
N ILE A 307 2.47 14.14 -12.38
CA ILE A 307 1.77 15.24 -11.68
C ILE A 307 2.67 16.08 -10.75
N ILE A 308 3.70 15.53 -10.12
CA ILE A 308 4.66 16.30 -9.30
C ILE A 308 5.64 17.09 -10.18
N LYS A 309 6.11 16.54 -11.32
CA LYS A 309 6.76 17.38 -12.34
C LYS A 309 5.75 18.35 -12.95
N LEU A 310 4.48 17.97 -13.11
CA LEU A 310 3.42 18.84 -13.63
C LEU A 310 3.21 20.03 -12.70
N ILE A 311 3.07 19.83 -11.39
CA ILE A 311 2.82 20.91 -10.43
C ILE A 311 4.08 21.76 -10.23
N ASN A 312 5.27 21.16 -10.14
CA ASN A 312 6.53 21.92 -10.04
C ASN A 312 6.83 22.70 -11.33
N TRP A 313 6.57 22.13 -12.52
CA TRP A 313 6.74 22.79 -13.82
C TRP A 313 5.64 23.83 -14.11
N THR A 314 4.42 23.61 -13.62
CA THR A 314 3.28 24.56 -13.71
C THR A 314 3.51 25.84 -12.90
N LEU A 315 4.29 25.76 -11.82
CA LEU A 315 4.65 26.93 -11.02
C LEU A 315 5.87 27.68 -11.57
N GLU A 316 6.70 27.04 -12.38
CA GLU A 316 7.83 27.68 -13.09
C GLU A 316 7.43 28.25 -14.46
N HIS A 317 6.37 27.74 -15.11
CA HIS A 317 5.96 28.16 -16.45
C HIS A 317 4.43 28.32 -16.55
N GLU A 318 4.00 29.51 -16.99
CA GLU A 318 2.61 30.01 -17.00
C GLU A 318 1.52 29.02 -17.44
N VAL A 319 0.43 28.98 -16.66
CA VAL A 319 -1.04 28.84 -16.91
C VAL A 319 -1.59 27.90 -18.01
N ASN A 320 -0.84 27.49 -19.03
CA ASN A 320 -1.37 26.82 -20.22
C ASN A 320 -1.36 25.29 -20.19
N PHE A 321 -0.68 24.62 -19.24
CA PHE A 321 -0.42 23.17 -19.33
C PHE A 321 -1.22 22.28 -18.37
N VAL A 322 -1.75 22.81 -17.27
CA VAL A 322 -2.76 22.11 -16.44
C VAL A 322 -3.99 21.70 -17.27
N ARG A 323 -4.20 22.38 -18.41
CA ARG A 323 -5.19 22.06 -19.44
C ARG A 323 -5.08 20.66 -20.05
N ARG A 324 -3.91 19.98 -19.97
CA ARG A 324 -3.60 18.81 -20.81
C ARG A 324 -3.79 17.44 -20.11
N TYR A 325 -3.77 17.38 -18.78
CA TYR A 325 -3.78 16.10 -18.04
C TYR A 325 -4.74 16.03 -16.84
N LEU A 326 -5.33 17.13 -16.40
CA LEU A 326 -6.33 17.12 -15.31
C LEU A 326 -7.72 17.46 -15.86
N LYS A 327 -8.60 16.47 -15.85
CA LYS A 327 -9.97 16.57 -16.34
C LYS A 327 -10.84 17.29 -15.30
N ILE A 328 -10.64 18.61 -15.19
CA ILE A 328 -11.42 19.63 -14.46
C ILE A 328 -11.47 19.40 -12.94
N MET A 329 -10.99 20.39 -12.18
CA MET A 329 -11.16 20.46 -10.72
C MET A 329 -11.86 21.76 -10.37
N MET A 330 -12.93 21.68 -9.59
CA MET A 330 -13.66 22.85 -9.12
C MET A 330 -13.54 22.97 -7.61
N THR A 331 -13.02 24.11 -7.16
CA THR A 331 -13.14 24.54 -5.77
C THR A 331 -14.42 25.36 -5.61
N SER A 332 -15.38 24.85 -4.85
CA SER A 332 -16.68 25.51 -4.66
C SER A 332 -16.57 26.86 -3.93
N LYS A 333 -15.53 27.07 -3.12
CA LYS A 333 -15.22 28.36 -2.48
C LYS A 333 -14.96 29.46 -3.51
N VAL A 334 -14.20 29.13 -4.55
CA VAL A 334 -13.88 30.05 -5.66
C VAL A 334 -15.11 30.27 -6.54
N TRP A 335 -15.96 29.25 -6.66
CA TRP A 335 -17.21 29.35 -7.42
C TRP A 335 -18.24 30.26 -6.72
N LEU A 336 -18.42 30.11 -5.41
CA LEU A 336 -19.29 30.97 -4.59
C LEU A 336 -18.82 32.43 -4.59
N THR A 337 -17.51 32.68 -4.51
CA THR A 337 -16.98 34.05 -4.61
C THR A 337 -17.18 34.69 -5.98
N ARG A 338 -17.33 33.91 -7.06
CA ARG A 338 -17.71 34.43 -8.39
C ARG A 338 -19.21 34.56 -8.58
N PHE A 339 -20.03 33.68 -8.01
CA PHE A 339 -21.48 33.72 -8.18
C PHE A 339 -22.13 34.89 -7.42
N PHE A 340 -21.55 35.29 -6.29
CA PHE A 340 -21.99 36.47 -5.52
C PHE A 340 -21.36 37.81 -5.98
N GLN A 341 -20.58 37.82 -7.08
CA GLN A 341 -19.97 39.05 -7.62
C GLN A 341 -20.95 40.03 -8.29
N ASP A 342 -22.24 39.68 -8.43
CA ASP A 342 -23.26 40.54 -9.06
C ASP A 342 -23.98 41.50 -8.09
N SER A 343 -23.44 41.70 -6.87
CA SER A 343 -23.89 42.78 -5.98
C SER A 343 -22.72 43.74 -5.69
N SER A 344 -22.95 45.02 -5.95
CA SER A 344 -21.95 46.08 -6.14
C SER A 344 -21.17 46.53 -4.89
N THR A 345 -21.06 45.73 -3.83
CA THR A 345 -20.56 46.17 -2.51
C THR A 345 -19.57 45.22 -1.82
N LEU A 346 -18.63 44.61 -2.57
CA LEU A 346 -17.56 43.82 -1.94
C LEU A 346 -16.20 43.86 -2.67
N ARG A 347 -15.79 45.03 -3.19
CA ARG A 347 -14.51 45.21 -3.90
C ARG A 347 -13.25 45.28 -3.03
N SER A 348 -13.33 45.18 -1.69
CA SER A 348 -12.16 45.33 -0.82
C SER A 348 -11.53 44.02 -0.30
N TRP A 349 -12.08 42.84 -0.64
CA TRP A 349 -11.61 41.54 -0.09
C TRP A 349 -11.03 40.57 -1.16
N LEU A 350 -10.90 41.00 -2.41
CA LEU A 350 -10.86 40.14 -3.60
C LEU A 350 -9.46 39.78 -4.16
N GLN A 351 -8.44 39.55 -3.32
CA GLN A 351 -7.08 39.25 -3.81
C GLN A 351 -6.48 37.88 -3.45
N LEU A 352 -7.21 36.96 -2.79
CA LEU A 352 -6.57 35.79 -2.14
C LEU A 352 -7.04 34.38 -2.54
N SER A 353 -7.87 34.21 -3.58
CA SER A 353 -8.33 32.87 -3.96
C SER A 353 -8.55 32.70 -5.46
N HIS A 354 -7.47 32.51 -6.21
CA HIS A 354 -7.56 32.11 -7.61
C HIS A 354 -6.88 30.76 -7.84
N PHE A 355 -7.70 29.71 -7.93
CA PHE A 355 -7.50 28.62 -8.88
C PHE A 355 -8.87 28.23 -9.43
N VAL A 356 -9.06 28.41 -10.75
CA VAL A 356 -10.21 27.91 -11.51
C VAL A 356 -9.63 27.18 -12.71
N ILE A 357 -9.94 25.89 -12.88
CA ILE A 357 -9.58 25.11 -14.07
C ILE A 357 -10.87 24.67 -14.74
N PHE A 358 -11.15 25.20 -15.93
CA PHE A 358 -12.16 24.67 -16.86
C PHE A 358 -11.49 24.42 -18.22
N CYS A 359 -11.68 23.24 -18.83
CA CYS A 359 -11.84 23.11 -20.29
C CYS A 359 -12.16 21.70 -20.81
N LYS A 360 -12.77 21.71 -22.01
CA LYS A 360 -13.34 20.66 -22.87
C LYS A 360 -12.26 19.95 -23.69
N ILE A 361 -12.38 18.65 -23.98
CA ILE A 361 -11.47 17.94 -24.93
C ILE A 361 -12.27 17.14 -25.98
N ARG A 362 -11.90 17.33 -27.25
CA ARG A 362 -12.25 16.49 -28.42
C ARG A 362 -11.32 15.28 -28.49
N PRO A 363 -11.75 14.14 -29.05
CA PRO A 363 -10.95 12.92 -29.10
C PRO A 363 -9.70 13.11 -29.98
N LEU A 364 -8.53 12.68 -29.49
CA LEU A 364 -7.37 12.41 -30.31
C LEU A 364 -7.23 10.89 -30.45
N ILE A 365 -7.64 10.42 -31.62
CA ILE A 365 -7.31 9.12 -32.19
C ILE A 365 -5.86 9.20 -32.69
N GLY A 366 -5.04 8.19 -32.34
CA GLY A 366 -3.81 7.79 -33.05
C GLY A 366 -2.56 8.66 -32.83
N CYS A 367 -1.52 8.11 -32.19
CA CYS A 367 -0.44 7.26 -32.74
C CYS A 367 0.55 6.93 -31.63
#